data_AF-A0A5E4RCN6-F1
#
_entry.id   AF-A0A5E4RCN6-F1
#
_cell.length_a   1.000
_cell.length_b   1.000
_cell.length_c   1.000
_cell.angle_alpha   90.00
_cell.angle_beta   90.00
_cell.angle_gamma   90.00
#
_symmetry.space_group_name_H-M   'P 1'
#
loop_
_entity.id
_entity.type
_entity.pdbx_description
1 polymer ?
#
loop_
_entity_poly.entity_id
_entity_poly.type
_entity_poly.pdbx_seq_one_letter_code
_entity_poly.pdbx_strand_id
1 'polypeptide(L)'
;MQILNTTSWRRLGAGALLAMSLLGGAAQAAHADGTTPAGVWQIIDDKSGEPKALITITEKDGEFVGALTRSLGRHDALDRVCSACTDWRKGHKLQGLQIIRGLHKEGDEYTGGKILDPDSGTEYGCKVRVVDGGKKLEVRGYLGVTLLGRTQTWVREE
;
A
#
# COMPACT_ATOMS: atom_id res chain seq x y z
N MET A 1 27.26 64.80 -42.78
CA MET A 1 26.55 63.86 -43.66
C MET A 1 27.14 62.48 -43.42
N GLN A 2 26.36 61.61 -42.76
CA GLN A 2 26.36 60.15 -42.77
C GLN A 2 27.59 59.30 -42.31
N ILE A 3 27.33 58.55 -41.21
CA ILE A 3 27.60 57.12 -40.87
C ILE A 3 29.11 56.73 -40.77
N LEU A 4 29.65 56.13 -39.71
CA LEU A 4 29.38 54.77 -39.20
C LEU A 4 29.90 54.53 -37.77
N ASN A 5 29.26 53.51 -37.21
CA ASN A 5 29.23 53.06 -35.84
C ASN A 5 30.11 51.81 -35.66
N THR A 6 30.34 51.46 -34.40
CA THR A 6 30.67 50.11 -33.87
C THR A 6 32.14 49.69 -33.69
N THR A 7 32.44 49.48 -32.38
CA THR A 7 33.10 48.32 -31.76
C THR A 7 34.52 47.91 -32.15
N SER A 8 35.40 47.85 -31.13
CA SER A 8 35.82 46.56 -30.57
C SER A 8 36.68 46.75 -29.31
N TRP A 9 36.24 46.12 -28.22
CA TRP A 9 36.89 46.05 -26.92
C TRP A 9 38.13 45.13 -26.95
N ARG A 10 39.25 45.59 -26.40
CA ARG A 10 40.23 44.71 -25.73
C ARG A 10 40.69 45.36 -24.44
N ARG A 11 40.28 44.79 -23.30
CA ARG A 11 41.07 44.85 -22.07
C ARG A 11 41.02 43.48 -21.40
N LEU A 12 42.20 42.87 -21.35
CA LEU A 12 42.56 41.71 -20.56
C LEU A 12 42.53 42.08 -19.07
N GLY A 13 42.22 41.12 -18.21
CA GLY A 13 42.86 41.04 -16.90
C GLY A 13 42.01 40.63 -15.70
N ALA A 14 42.39 39.47 -15.16
CA ALA A 14 42.40 39.09 -13.74
C ALA A 14 41.11 38.57 -13.06
N GLY A 15 41.11 37.26 -12.81
CA GLY A 15 41.01 36.69 -11.46
C GLY A 15 39.62 36.39 -10.90
N ALA A 16 39.33 35.11 -10.64
CA ALA A 16 38.65 34.65 -9.42
C ALA A 16 38.64 33.11 -9.35
N LEU A 17 39.08 32.57 -8.20
CA LEU A 17 38.96 31.18 -7.76
C LEU A 17 37.52 30.89 -7.26
N LEU A 18 37.22 29.58 -7.06
CA LEU A 18 36.07 28.99 -6.34
C LEU A 18 34.76 28.89 -7.17
N ALA A 19 33.92 27.85 -7.11
CA ALA A 19 33.67 26.87 -6.06
C ALA A 19 33.02 25.57 -6.60
N MET A 20 33.14 24.54 -5.76
CA MET A 20 32.51 23.22 -5.74
C MET A 20 31.01 23.22 -6.06
N SER A 21 30.52 22.22 -6.80
CA SER A 21 29.12 21.76 -6.75
C SER A 21 29.03 20.29 -7.15
N LEU A 22 29.40 19.40 -6.22
CA LEU A 22 28.92 18.02 -6.24
C LEU A 22 27.41 18.09 -6.01
N LEU A 23 26.60 17.85 -7.06
CA LEU A 23 25.17 17.61 -6.91
C LEU A 23 24.99 16.28 -6.15
N GLY A 24 24.96 16.37 -4.83
CA GLY A 24 24.45 15.31 -3.97
C GLY A 24 22.95 15.17 -4.22
N GLY A 25 22.57 14.17 -5.02
CA GLY A 25 21.18 13.75 -5.13
C GLY A 25 20.73 13.20 -3.78
N ALA A 26 19.95 13.97 -3.04
CA ALA A 26 19.23 13.45 -1.89
C ALA A 26 18.19 12.45 -2.41
N ALA A 27 18.46 11.16 -2.23
CA ALA A 27 17.44 10.14 -2.32
C ALA A 27 16.41 10.42 -1.23
N GLN A 28 15.28 11.00 -1.60
CA GLN A 28 14.14 11.14 -0.71
C GLN A 28 13.64 9.72 -0.44
N ALA A 29 13.95 9.21 0.76
CA ALA A 29 13.29 8.03 1.26
C ALA A 29 11.79 8.35 1.31
N ALA A 30 10.99 7.66 0.50
CA ALA A 30 9.55 7.71 0.61
C ALA A 30 9.20 7.18 2.00
N HIS A 31 8.87 8.08 2.91
CA HIS A 31 8.26 7.70 4.18
C HIS A 31 6.90 7.10 3.83
N ALA A 32 6.65 5.87 4.27
CA ALA A 32 5.30 5.34 4.26
C ALA A 32 4.46 6.25 5.14
N ASP A 33 3.61 7.07 4.54
CA ASP A 33 2.62 7.85 5.27
C ASP A 33 1.73 6.84 6.01
N GLY A 34 1.95 6.72 7.32
CA GLY A 34 1.17 5.85 8.21
C GLY A 34 -0.34 6.15 8.20
N THR A 35 -0.74 7.21 7.51
CA THR A 35 -2.13 7.62 7.25
C THR A 35 -2.82 6.82 6.14
N THR A 36 -2.08 5.99 5.40
CA THR A 36 -2.62 5.11 4.36
C THR A 36 -2.71 3.65 4.83
N PRO A 37 -3.58 2.83 4.22
CA PRO A 37 -3.66 1.40 4.52
C PRO A 37 -2.49 0.61 3.91
N ALA A 38 -1.64 1.21 3.08
CA ALA A 38 -0.44 0.55 2.59
C ALA A 38 0.47 0.18 3.77
N GLY A 39 0.98 -1.06 3.77
CA GLY A 39 1.80 -1.61 4.85
C GLY A 39 1.56 -3.09 5.09
N VAL A 40 2.20 -3.61 6.13
CA VAL A 40 2.05 -5.00 6.58
C VAL A 40 1.18 -5.02 7.83
N TRP A 41 0.22 -5.94 7.89
CA TRP A 41 -0.83 -5.96 8.90
C TRP A 41 -1.05 -7.36 9.44
N GLN A 42 -1.09 -7.48 10.77
CA GLN A 42 -1.51 -8.68 11.48
C GLN A 42 -3.03 -8.78 11.50
N ILE A 43 -3.55 -9.89 11.00
CA ILE A 43 -4.95 -10.29 11.20
C ILE A 43 -5.04 -10.95 12.57
N ILE A 44 -5.92 -10.44 13.42
CA ILE A 44 -6.19 -11.03 14.73
C ILE A 44 -7.43 -11.93 14.62
N ASP A 45 -7.36 -13.14 15.16
CA ASP A 45 -8.52 -14.02 15.26
C ASP A 45 -9.48 -13.49 16.33
N ASP A 46 -10.72 -13.17 15.96
CA ASP A 46 -11.69 -12.57 16.87
C ASP A 46 -12.10 -13.50 18.04
N LYS A 47 -11.84 -14.82 17.96
CA LYS A 47 -12.20 -15.79 19.00
C LYS A 47 -11.05 -16.04 19.96
N SER A 48 -9.84 -16.28 19.45
CA SER A 48 -8.66 -16.58 20.27
C SER A 48 -7.88 -15.32 20.68
N GLY A 49 -8.02 -14.22 19.94
CA GLY A 49 -7.21 -13.02 20.10
C GLY A 49 -5.77 -13.16 19.56
N GLU A 50 -5.45 -14.30 18.93
CA GLU A 50 -4.10 -14.57 18.43
C GLU A 50 -3.89 -14.05 17.01
N PRO A 51 -2.69 -13.58 16.66
CA PRO A 51 -2.34 -13.25 15.28
C PRO A 51 -2.40 -14.49 14.38
N LYS A 52 -3.21 -14.43 13.32
CA LYS A 52 -3.42 -15.54 12.37
C LYS A 52 -2.41 -15.50 11.22
N ALA A 53 -2.27 -14.34 10.59
CA ALA A 53 -1.46 -14.15 9.39
C ALA A 53 -1.11 -12.68 9.17
N LEU A 54 -0.11 -12.43 8.32
CA LEU A 54 0.22 -11.12 7.78
C LEU A 54 -0.42 -10.92 6.41
N ILE A 55 -0.98 -9.74 6.20
CA ILE A 55 -1.38 -9.22 4.90
C ILE A 55 -0.51 -8.01 4.57
N THR A 56 0.01 -7.98 3.36
CA THR A 56 0.67 -6.79 2.82
C THR A 56 -0.30 -6.08 1.88
N ILE A 57 -0.61 -4.83 2.20
CA ILE A 57 -1.42 -3.93 1.38
C ILE A 57 -0.50 -2.98 0.63
N THR A 58 -0.68 -2.84 -0.67
CA THR A 58 0.05 -1.89 -1.53
C THR A 58 -0.91 -1.08 -2.37
N GLU A 59 -0.52 0.14 -2.71
CA GLU A 59 -1.21 0.94 -3.70
C GLU A 59 -0.69 0.60 -5.10
N LYS A 60 -1.60 0.47 -6.06
CA LYS A 60 -1.31 0.31 -7.47
C LYS A 60 -2.34 1.09 -8.28
N ASP A 61 -1.88 2.08 -9.05
CA ASP A 61 -2.72 2.88 -9.93
C ASP A 61 -3.92 3.55 -9.22
N GLY A 62 -3.72 3.99 -7.96
CA GLY A 62 -4.76 4.60 -7.12
C GLY A 62 -5.70 3.61 -6.42
N GLU A 63 -5.53 2.30 -6.64
CA GLU A 63 -6.26 1.22 -5.99
C GLU A 63 -5.37 0.53 -4.94
N PHE A 64 -5.92 0.26 -3.77
CA PHE A 64 -5.24 -0.54 -2.74
C PHE A 64 -5.62 -2.02 -2.88
N VAL A 65 -4.60 -2.85 -2.98
CA VAL A 65 -4.70 -4.32 -3.08
C VAL A 65 -3.97 -4.95 -1.90
N GLY A 66 -4.43 -6.12 -1.46
CA GLY A 66 -3.84 -6.82 -0.30
C GLY A 66 -3.62 -8.29 -0.56
N ALA A 67 -2.44 -8.79 -0.19
CA ALA A 67 -2.04 -10.19 -0.36
C ALA A 67 -1.59 -10.82 0.97
N LEU A 68 -1.89 -12.11 1.14
CA LEU A 68 -1.42 -12.90 2.28
C LEU A 68 0.09 -13.17 2.14
N THR A 69 0.91 -12.76 3.11
CA THR A 69 2.37 -12.83 2.98
C THR A 69 3.08 -13.66 4.04
N ARG A 70 2.43 -14.00 5.16
CA ARG A 70 3.00 -14.90 6.17
C ARG A 70 1.93 -15.49 7.07
N SER A 71 2.09 -16.74 7.49
CA SER A 71 1.32 -17.31 8.61
C SER A 71 2.05 -17.09 9.93
N LEU A 72 1.31 -16.73 10.99
CA LEU A 72 1.90 -16.46 12.31
C LEU A 72 1.77 -17.63 13.29
N GLY A 73 0.84 -18.58 13.05
CA GLY A 73 0.69 -19.77 13.88
C GLY A 73 1.47 -20.98 13.36
N ARG A 74 1.18 -21.41 12.13
CA ARG A 74 1.84 -22.55 11.47
C ARG A 74 2.51 -22.09 10.19
N HIS A 75 3.83 -22.28 10.08
CA HIS A 75 4.60 -21.77 8.94
C HIS A 75 4.09 -22.25 7.57
N ASP A 76 3.58 -23.48 7.49
CA ASP A 76 3.06 -24.12 6.27
C ASP A 76 1.58 -23.79 5.96
N ALA A 77 0.89 -23.01 6.80
CA ALA A 77 -0.55 -22.79 6.64
C ALA A 77 -0.93 -22.07 5.33
N LEU A 78 0.00 -21.30 4.74
CA LEU A 78 -0.20 -20.62 3.47
C LEU A 78 0.32 -21.40 2.25
N ASP A 79 0.92 -22.58 2.44
CA ASP A 79 1.42 -23.40 1.33
C ASP A 79 0.31 -24.13 0.55
N ARG A 80 -0.87 -24.27 1.16
CA ARG A 80 -2.04 -24.81 0.48
C ARG A 80 -2.51 -23.89 -0.64
N VAL A 81 -3.25 -24.46 -1.59
CA VAL A 81 -3.86 -23.71 -2.70
C VAL A 81 -5.30 -23.30 -2.38
N CYS A 82 -5.77 -22.21 -2.98
CA CYS A 82 -7.19 -21.84 -2.93
C CYS A 82 -8.01 -22.74 -3.87
N SER A 83 -8.53 -23.85 -3.35
CA SER A 83 -9.38 -24.77 -4.11
C SER A 83 -10.82 -24.26 -4.26
N ALA A 84 -11.31 -23.51 -3.27
CA ALA A 84 -12.67 -22.96 -3.23
C ALA A 84 -12.86 -21.71 -4.12
N CYS A 85 -11.77 -21.01 -4.46
CA CYS A 85 -11.82 -19.87 -5.36
C CYS A 85 -12.43 -20.24 -6.72
N THR A 86 -13.21 -19.33 -7.29
CA THR A 86 -13.89 -19.51 -8.59
C THR A 86 -13.33 -18.61 -9.69
N ASP A 87 -12.43 -17.68 -9.36
CA ASP A 87 -11.79 -16.76 -10.29
C ASP A 87 -10.33 -17.16 -10.57
N TRP A 88 -9.54 -16.22 -11.12
CA TRP A 88 -8.14 -16.41 -11.48
C TRP A 88 -7.24 -16.85 -10.31
N ARG A 89 -7.70 -16.75 -9.06
CA ARG A 89 -6.98 -17.19 -7.87
C ARG A 89 -7.08 -18.68 -7.61
N LYS A 90 -7.96 -19.40 -8.31
CA LYS A 90 -8.15 -20.85 -8.16
C LYS A 90 -6.86 -21.61 -8.45
N GLY A 91 -6.49 -22.51 -7.54
CA GLY A 91 -5.29 -23.35 -7.70
C GLY A 91 -3.96 -22.64 -7.40
N HIS A 92 -3.98 -21.34 -7.08
CA HIS A 92 -2.79 -20.63 -6.61
C HIS A 92 -2.59 -20.84 -5.11
N LYS A 93 -1.33 -20.87 -4.67
CA LYS A 93 -0.96 -20.90 -3.24
C LYS A 93 -1.54 -19.69 -2.52
N LEU A 94 -1.89 -19.87 -1.24
CA LEU A 94 -2.33 -18.74 -0.41
C LEU A 94 -1.20 -17.76 -0.12
N GLN A 95 0.04 -18.25 -0.05
CA GLN A 95 1.22 -17.42 0.04
C GLN A 95 1.32 -16.53 -1.22
N GLY A 96 1.23 -15.22 -1.02
CA GLY A 96 1.20 -14.20 -2.07
C GLY A 96 -0.17 -13.99 -2.72
N LEU A 97 -1.22 -14.70 -2.28
CA LEU A 97 -2.54 -14.60 -2.90
C LEU A 97 -3.19 -13.26 -2.59
N GLN A 98 -3.59 -12.54 -3.64
CA GLN A 98 -4.35 -11.30 -3.50
C GLN A 98 -5.77 -11.58 -3.01
N ILE A 99 -6.06 -11.22 -1.77
CA ILE A 99 -7.37 -11.40 -1.16
C ILE A 99 -8.16 -10.09 -1.04
N ILE A 100 -7.49 -8.92 -1.08
CA ILE A 100 -8.15 -7.61 -1.13
C ILE A 100 -7.92 -6.96 -2.50
N ARG A 101 -8.98 -6.36 -3.05
CA ARG A 101 -8.96 -5.57 -4.29
C ARG A 101 -9.97 -4.43 -4.26
N GLY A 102 -9.81 -3.44 -5.11
CA GLY A 102 -10.79 -2.41 -5.43
C GLY A 102 -10.92 -1.28 -4.40
N LEU A 103 -10.06 -1.25 -3.37
CA LEU A 103 -10.14 -0.21 -2.36
C LEU A 103 -9.64 1.12 -2.93
N HIS A 104 -10.46 2.16 -2.84
CA HIS A 104 -10.09 3.52 -3.21
C HIS A 104 -10.46 4.47 -2.10
N LYS A 105 -9.74 5.59 -1.98
CA LYS A 105 -9.98 6.57 -0.92
C LYS A 105 -11.29 7.34 -1.18
N GLU A 106 -12.14 7.41 -0.17
CA GLU A 106 -13.38 8.17 -0.16
C GLU A 106 -13.54 8.86 1.22
N GLY A 107 -13.24 10.16 1.27
CA GLY A 107 -13.15 10.90 2.54
C GLY A 107 -12.09 10.30 3.47
N ASP A 108 -12.53 9.85 4.64
CA ASP A 108 -11.69 9.24 5.69
C ASP A 108 -11.69 7.71 5.66
N GLU A 109 -12.35 7.09 4.68
CA GLU A 109 -12.40 5.64 4.49
C GLU A 109 -11.80 5.24 3.13
N TYR A 110 -11.55 3.94 2.98
CA TYR A 110 -11.25 3.31 1.70
C TYR A 110 -12.38 2.34 1.40
N THR A 111 -13.11 2.58 0.30
CA THR A 111 -14.39 1.94 0.00
C THR A 111 -14.33 1.22 -1.36
N GLY A 112 -15.45 0.63 -1.80
CA GLY A 112 -15.56 -0.10 -3.07
C GLY A 112 -14.83 -1.43 -3.15
N GLY A 113 -14.10 -1.79 -2.10
CA GLY A 113 -13.25 -2.98 -2.09
C GLY A 113 -14.02 -4.29 -2.05
N LYS A 114 -13.28 -5.36 -2.31
CA LYS A 114 -13.68 -6.74 -2.14
C LYS A 114 -12.64 -7.47 -1.31
N ILE A 115 -13.09 -8.38 -0.44
CA ILE A 115 -12.22 -9.28 0.33
C ILE A 115 -12.66 -10.74 0.12
N LEU A 116 -11.71 -11.59 -0.26
CA LEU A 116 -11.91 -13.02 -0.44
C LEU A 116 -11.58 -13.77 0.84
N ASP A 117 -12.49 -14.64 1.27
CA ASP A 117 -12.16 -15.73 2.18
C ASP A 117 -11.69 -16.96 1.38
N PRO A 118 -10.40 -17.33 1.43
CA PRO A 118 -9.89 -18.46 0.66
C PRO A 118 -10.37 -19.82 1.17
N ASP A 119 -10.92 -19.90 2.38
CA ASP A 119 -11.46 -21.14 2.95
C ASP A 119 -12.82 -21.50 2.34
N SER A 120 -13.70 -20.52 2.18
CA SER A 120 -15.01 -20.70 1.56
C SER A 120 -15.06 -20.37 0.07
N GLY A 121 -14.06 -19.63 -0.45
CA GLY A 121 -14.09 -19.06 -1.80
C GLY A 121 -15.04 -17.87 -1.94
N THR A 122 -15.67 -17.44 -0.84
CA THR A 122 -16.67 -16.38 -0.84
C THR A 122 -16.00 -15.02 -0.87
N GLU A 123 -16.51 -14.13 -1.70
CA GLU A 123 -16.07 -12.74 -1.76
C GLU A 123 -17.10 -11.80 -1.15
N TYR A 124 -16.61 -10.94 -0.26
CA TYR A 124 -17.39 -9.96 0.48
C TYR A 124 -17.09 -8.55 -0.02
N GLY A 125 -18.04 -7.63 0.12
CA GLY A 125 -17.72 -6.20 0.07
C GLY A 125 -16.76 -5.86 1.20
N CYS A 126 -15.80 -4.98 0.93
CA CYS A 126 -14.76 -4.57 1.87
C CYS A 126 -14.68 -3.05 1.94
N LYS A 127 -14.55 -2.53 3.15
CA LYS A 127 -14.10 -1.15 3.38
C LYS A 127 -13.11 -1.11 4.54
N VAL A 128 -12.21 -0.14 4.49
CA VAL A 128 -11.10 -0.01 5.45
C VAL A 128 -11.06 1.41 5.97
N ARG A 129 -10.87 1.57 7.28
CA ARG A 129 -10.50 2.85 7.89
C ARG A 129 -9.15 2.71 8.58
N VAL A 130 -8.26 3.67 8.35
CA VAL A 130 -7.00 3.79 9.08
C VAL A 130 -7.29 4.53 10.39
N VAL A 131 -6.94 3.93 11.53
CA VAL A 131 -7.22 4.48 12.86
C VAL A 131 -5.96 4.45 13.74
N ASP A 132 -6.07 5.01 14.95
CA ASP A 132 -4.99 5.00 15.95
C ASP A 132 -3.67 5.56 15.42
N GLY A 133 -3.75 6.71 14.73
CA GLY A 133 -2.59 7.38 14.13
C GLY A 133 -1.86 6.55 13.07
N GLY A 134 -2.55 5.59 12.45
CA GLY A 134 -1.96 4.70 11.46
C GLY A 134 -1.59 3.33 11.96
N LYS A 135 -1.70 3.04 13.27
CA LYS A 135 -1.25 1.78 13.85
C LYS A 135 -2.24 0.64 13.69
N LYS A 136 -3.49 0.94 13.33
CA LYS A 136 -4.56 -0.04 13.17
C LYS A 136 -5.39 0.20 11.93
N LEU A 137 -5.96 -0.88 11.40
CA LEU A 137 -7.05 -0.82 10.43
C LEU A 137 -8.33 -1.35 11.06
N GLU A 138 -9.44 -0.66 10.83
CA GLU A 138 -10.77 -1.25 10.92
C GLU A 138 -11.15 -1.80 9.54
N VAL A 139 -11.15 -3.12 9.38
CA VAL A 139 -11.46 -3.80 8.13
C VAL A 139 -12.87 -4.39 8.23
N ARG A 140 -13.81 -3.89 7.44
CA ARG A 140 -15.19 -4.35 7.44
C ARG A 140 -15.51 -5.17 6.19
N GLY A 141 -15.84 -6.44 6.39
CA GLY A 141 -16.41 -7.34 5.38
C GLY A 141 -17.94 -7.39 5.49
N TYR A 142 -18.66 -7.35 4.36
CA TYR A 142 -20.13 -7.37 4.34
C TYR A 142 -20.72 -8.08 3.10
N LEU A 143 -21.95 -8.56 3.21
CA LEU A 143 -22.70 -9.19 2.12
C LEU A 143 -23.81 -8.25 1.61
N GLY A 144 -23.69 -7.79 0.36
CA GLY A 144 -24.67 -6.91 -0.28
C GLY A 144 -24.70 -5.50 0.31
N VAL A 145 -25.33 -5.32 1.47
CA VAL A 145 -25.43 -4.04 2.19
C VAL A 145 -24.40 -3.97 3.32
N THR A 146 -23.81 -2.80 3.53
CA THR A 146 -22.75 -2.58 4.54
C THR A 146 -23.19 -2.84 5.97
N LEU A 147 -24.49 -2.76 6.28
CA LEU A 147 -25.05 -3.02 7.61
C LEU A 147 -24.93 -4.50 8.02
N LEU A 148 -24.99 -5.42 7.05
CA LEU A 148 -24.89 -6.86 7.29
C LEU A 148 -23.46 -7.35 7.07
N GLY A 149 -22.64 -7.18 8.10
CA GLY A 149 -21.22 -7.50 8.03
C GLY A 149 -20.52 -7.49 9.39
N ARG A 150 -19.22 -7.76 9.36
CA ARG A 150 -18.35 -7.77 10.54
C ARG A 150 -17.17 -6.85 10.31
N THR A 151 -16.75 -6.19 11.38
CA THR A 151 -15.52 -5.39 11.40
C THR A 151 -14.48 -6.13 12.22
N GLN A 152 -13.27 -6.21 11.70
CA GLN A 152 -12.08 -6.70 12.40
C GLN A 152 -11.09 -5.57 12.55
N THR A 153 -10.30 -5.63 13.63
CA THR A 153 -9.20 -4.71 13.84
C THR A 153 -7.90 -5.41 13.52
N TRP A 154 -7.15 -4.87 12.56
CA TRP A 154 -5.81 -5.35 12.22
C TRP A 154 -4.76 -4.41 12.80
N VAL A 155 -3.62 -4.96 13.18
CA VAL A 155 -2.52 -4.21 13.81
C VAL A 155 -1.38 -4.09 12.81
N ARG A 156 -0.78 -2.91 12.68
CA ARG A 156 0.35 -2.71 11.78
C ARG A 156 1.56 -3.47 12.31
N GLU A 157 2.26 -4.18 11.42
CA GLU A 157 3.58 -4.72 11.70
C GLU A 157 4.60 -3.57 11.65
N GLU A 158 5.37 -3.38 12.72
CA GLU A 158 6.46 -2.39 12.80
C GLU A 158 7.77 -2.90 12.20
#